data_AF-A0A1W1V5K1-F1
#
_entry.id   AF-A0A1W1V5K1-F1
#
_cell.length_a   1.000
_cell.length_b   1.000
_cell.length_c   1.000
_cell.angle_alpha   90.00
_cell.angle_beta   90.00
_cell.angle_gamma   90.00
#
_symmetry.space_group_name_H-M   'P 1'
#
loop_
_entity.id
_entity.type
_entity.pdbx_description
1 polymer ?
#
loop_
_entity_poly.entity_id
_entity_poly.type
_entity_poly.pdbx_seq_one_letter_code
_entity_poly.pdbx_strand_id
1 'polypeptide(L)'
;MADADLRALVPPEAASAFLGGDEKWALTLLCRTRDRQQHGSVEWAVLERLAGLVLIHLQREVEGTFALERADAVLGTQKRDVPDLDWLEAAGGGPEER
;
A
#
# COMPACT_ATOMS: atom_id res chain seq x y z
N MET A 1 8.57 21.33 3.92
CA MET A 1 8.18 20.19 4.78
C MET A 1 8.92 19.00 4.23
N ALA A 2 9.67 18.29 5.07
CA ALA A 2 10.43 17.14 4.62
C ALA A 2 9.46 16.15 3.94
N ASP A 3 9.74 15.81 2.68
CA ASP A 3 9.20 14.61 2.04
C ASP A 3 9.57 13.43 2.93
N ALA A 4 8.70 13.14 3.91
CA ALA A 4 8.78 11.89 4.63
C ALA A 4 8.61 10.82 3.56
N ASP A 5 9.60 9.94 3.42
CA ASP A 5 9.55 8.89 2.42
C ASP A 5 8.36 7.98 2.72
N LEU A 6 7.25 8.20 2.01
CA LEU A 6 6.00 7.50 2.23
C LEU A 6 6.16 5.99 1.98
N ARG A 7 7.21 5.58 1.26
CA ARG A 7 7.57 4.17 1.09
C ARG A 7 7.92 3.49 2.42
N ALA A 8 8.44 4.24 3.40
CA ALA A 8 8.72 3.73 4.73
C ALA A 8 7.46 3.33 5.52
N LEU A 9 6.26 3.68 5.04
CA LEU A 9 5.00 3.24 5.62
C LEU A 9 4.67 1.78 5.27
N VAL A 10 5.26 1.22 4.22
CA VAL A 10 5.02 -0.16 3.80
C VAL A 10 5.67 -1.11 4.81
N PRO A 11 4.89 -1.95 5.52
CA PRO A 11 5.46 -2.92 6.44
C PRO A 11 6.32 -3.93 5.67
N PRO A 12 7.58 -4.17 6.07
CA PRO A 12 8.46 -5.12 5.38
C PRO A 12 7.90 -6.55 5.36
N GLU A 13 7.12 -6.92 6.38
CA GLU A 13 6.43 -8.20 6.44
C GLU A 13 5.30 -8.31 5.40
N ALA A 14 4.61 -7.19 5.10
CA ALA A 14 3.56 -7.16 4.09
C ALA A 14 4.15 -7.31 2.68
N ALA A 15 5.26 -6.62 2.44
CA ALA A 15 6.04 -6.74 1.21
C ALA A 15 6.57 -8.16 1.00
N SER A 16 7.18 -8.74 2.04
CA SER A 16 7.68 -10.13 2.02
C SER A 16 6.56 -11.14 1.76
N ALA A 17 5.39 -10.94 2.38
CA ALA A 17 4.23 -11.80 2.15
C ALA A 17 3.72 -11.69 0.71
N PHE A 18 3.67 -10.48 0.15
CA PHE A 18 3.24 -10.27 -1.23
C PHE A 18 4.20 -10.92 -2.23
N LEU A 19 5.51 -10.70 -2.09
CA LEU A 19 6.54 -11.34 -2.93
C LEU A 19 6.56 -12.87 -2.77
N GLY A 20 6.20 -13.38 -1.60
CA GLY A 20 6.07 -14.80 -1.33
C GLY A 20 4.80 -15.45 -1.89
N GLY A 21 3.91 -14.69 -2.54
CA GLY A 21 2.63 -15.18 -3.06
C GLY A 21 1.57 -15.44 -1.97
N ASP A 22 1.70 -14.81 -0.80
CA ASP A 22 0.68 -14.81 0.25
C ASP A 22 -0.01 -13.44 0.30
N GLU A 23 -0.73 -13.10 -0.78
CA GLU A 23 -1.36 -11.79 -0.94
C GLU A 23 -2.48 -11.57 0.09
N LYS A 24 -3.10 -12.65 0.60
CA LYS A 24 -4.08 -12.57 1.69
C LYS A 24 -3.43 -12.14 2.99
N TRP A 25 -2.23 -12.64 3.28
CA TRP A 25 -1.47 -12.22 4.44
C TRP A 25 -0.93 -10.80 4.27
N ALA A 26 -0.40 -10.46 3.10
CA ALA A 26 0.00 -9.10 2.76
C ALA A 26 -1.15 -8.09 2.99
N LEU A 27 -2.35 -8.41 2.48
CA LEU A 27 -3.55 -7.60 2.70
C LEU A 27 -3.89 -7.44 4.18
N THR A 28 -3.78 -8.51 4.96
CA THR A 28 -4.05 -8.49 6.41
C THR A 28 -3.10 -7.54 7.14
N LEU A 29 -1.81 -7.58 6.79
CA LEU A 29 -0.79 -6.72 7.39
C LEU A 29 -0.96 -5.25 7.00
N LEU A 30 -1.30 -4.98 5.73
CA LEU A 30 -1.62 -3.63 5.25
C LEU A 30 -2.83 -3.05 5.98
N CYS A 31 -3.94 -3.79 6.06
CA CYS A 31 -5.14 -3.35 6.78
C CYS A 31 -4.86 -3.07 8.27
N ARG A 32 -4.12 -3.95 8.95
CA ARG A 32 -3.75 -3.73 10.36
C ARG A 32 -2.89 -2.48 10.55
N THR A 33 -1.98 -2.20 9.64
CA THR A 33 -1.13 -1.01 9.70
C THR A 33 -1.95 0.25 9.41
N ARG A 34 -2.82 0.19 8.40
CA ARG A 34 -3.76 1.25 8.03
C ARG A 34 -4.66 1.63 9.21
N ASP A 35 -5.21 0.64 9.92
CA ASP A 35 -6.15 0.86 11.03
C ASP A 35 -5.49 1.53 12.25
N ARG A 36 -4.15 1.62 12.28
CA ARG A 36 -3.39 2.39 13.30
C ARG A 36 -3.19 3.85 12.91
N GLN A 37 -3.48 4.21 11.66
CA GLN A 37 -3.38 5.58 11.17
C GLN A 37 -4.73 6.31 11.33
N GLN A 38 -4.67 7.63 11.41
CA GLN A 38 -5.88 8.45 11.43
C GLN A 38 -6.59 8.35 10.07
N HIS A 39 -7.88 7.98 10.07
CA HIS A 39 -8.67 7.94 8.84
C HIS A 39 -8.68 9.31 8.13
N GLY A 40 -8.39 9.33 6.83
CA GLY A 40 -8.27 10.56 6.04
C GLY A 40 -6.90 11.25 6.12
N SER A 41 -5.91 10.68 6.82
CA SER A 41 -4.51 11.10 6.73
C SER A 41 -3.85 10.58 5.45
N VAL A 42 -2.70 11.18 5.08
CA VAL A 42 -1.91 10.74 3.92
C VAL A 42 -1.38 9.33 4.16
N GLU A 43 -0.91 9.04 5.37
CA GLU A 43 -0.37 7.74 5.77
C GLU A 43 -1.43 6.64 5.67
N TRP A 44 -2.66 6.94 6.13
CA TRP A 44 -3.81 6.07 5.97
C TRP A 44 -4.11 5.81 4.49
N ALA A 45 -4.12 6.87 3.67
CA ALA A 45 -4.46 6.78 2.26
C ALA A 45 -3.44 5.97 1.46
N VAL A 46 -2.14 6.08 1.79
CA VAL A 46 -1.09 5.26 1.18
C VAL A 46 -1.37 3.76 1.39
N LEU A 47 -1.62 3.38 2.65
CA LEU A 47 -1.86 1.98 3.02
C LEU A 47 -3.19 1.46 2.48
N GLU A 48 -4.23 2.30 2.48
CA GLU A 48 -5.54 2.01 1.89
C GLU A 48 -5.42 1.74 0.39
N ARG A 49 -4.61 2.53 -0.32
CA ARG A 49 -4.39 2.35 -1.75
C ARG A 49 -3.70 1.02 -2.05
N LEU A 50 -2.62 0.72 -1.33
CA LEU A 50 -1.89 -0.56 -1.48
C LEU A 50 -2.80 -1.75 -1.16
N ALA A 51 -3.63 -1.67 -0.12
CA ALA A 51 -4.63 -2.68 0.17
C ALA A 51 -5.63 -2.84 -0.99
N GLY A 52 -6.06 -1.74 -1.61
CA GLY A 52 -6.92 -1.74 -2.80
C GLY A 52 -6.30 -2.47 -3.99
N LEU A 53 -5.01 -2.26 -4.26
CA LEU A 53 -4.30 -2.95 -5.33
C LEU A 53 -4.16 -4.45 -5.06
N VAL A 54 -3.82 -4.83 -3.82
CA VAL A 54 -3.74 -6.25 -3.43
C VAL A 54 -5.11 -6.92 -3.54
N LEU A 55 -6.21 -6.22 -3.19
CA LEU A 55 -7.57 -6.71 -3.40
C LEU A 55 -7.88 -6.98 -4.87
N ILE A 56 -7.48 -6.09 -5.77
CA ILE A 56 -7.63 -6.31 -7.22
C ILE A 56 -6.83 -7.54 -7.66
N HIS A 57 -5.59 -7.70 -7.17
CA HIS A 57 -4.75 -8.86 -7.45
C HIS A 57 -5.40 -10.19 -6.99
N LEU A 58 -6.15 -10.13 -5.89
CA LEU A 58 -6.95 -11.23 -5.35
C LEU A 58 -8.31 -11.41 -6.06
N GLN A 59 -8.54 -10.77 -7.21
CA GLN A 59 -9.81 -10.79 -7.96
C GLN A 59 -11.01 -10.21 -7.20
N ARG A 60 -10.78 -9.31 -6.23
CA ARG A 60 -11.81 -8.59 -5.46
C ARG A 60 -11.98 -7.17 -5.98
N GLU A 61 -12.30 -7.06 -7.26
CA GLU A 61 -12.29 -5.80 -8.02
C GLU A 61 -13.14 -4.68 -7.41
N VAL A 62 -14.36 -4.99 -6.97
CA VAL A 62 -15.28 -3.99 -6.41
C VAL A 62 -14.71 -3.37 -5.14
N GLU A 63 -14.25 -4.21 -4.22
CA GLU A 63 -13.69 -3.76 -2.94
C GLU A 63 -12.37 -3.03 -3.13
N GLY A 64 -11.54 -3.53 -4.05
CA GLY A 64 -10.30 -2.87 -4.44
C GLY A 64 -10.55 -1.49 -5.04
N THR A 65 -11.52 -1.35 -5.94
CA THR A 65 -11.90 -0.06 -6.55
C THR A 65 -12.37 0.93 -5.49
N PHE A 66 -13.25 0.52 -4.57
CA PHE A 66 -13.70 1.40 -3.49
C PHE A 66 -12.54 1.85 -2.59
N ALA A 67 -11.57 0.99 -2.32
CA ALA A 67 -10.38 1.39 -1.54
C ALA A 67 -9.52 2.40 -2.31
N LEU A 68 -9.29 2.18 -3.61
CA LEU A 68 -8.58 3.13 -4.47
C LEU A 68 -9.27 4.50 -4.51
N GLU A 69 -10.59 4.54 -4.72
CA GLU A 69 -11.34 5.80 -4.76
C GLU A 69 -11.23 6.59 -3.46
N ARG A 70 -11.32 5.91 -2.31
CA ARG A 70 -11.17 6.54 -1.00
C ARG A 70 -9.76 7.10 -0.78
N ALA A 71 -8.75 6.31 -1.13
CA ALA A 71 -7.36 6.73 -0.99
C ALA A 71 -7.02 7.90 -1.92
N ASP A 72 -7.40 7.81 -3.19
CA ASP A 72 -7.12 8.82 -4.20
C ASP A 72 -7.84 10.15 -3.90
N ALA A 73 -9.00 10.11 -3.25
CA ALA A 73 -9.68 11.31 -2.76
C ALA A 73 -8.88 12.08 -1.70
N VAL A 74 -8.02 11.39 -0.94
CA VAL A 74 -7.16 11.98 0.11
C VAL A 74 -5.80 12.38 -0.45
N LEU A 75 -5.17 11.53 -1.26
CA LEU A 75 -3.85 11.78 -1.85
C LEU A 75 -3.86 12.92 -2.87
N GLY A 76 -5.04 13.23 -3.40
CA GLY A 76 -5.21 14.21 -4.46
C GLY A 76 -4.79 13.64 -5.81
N THR A 77 -5.46 14.09 -6.88
CA THR A 77 -5.27 13.60 -8.25
C THR A 77 -3.94 13.96 -8.90
N GLN A 78 -2.99 14.56 -8.14
CA GLN A 78 -1.68 14.93 -8.67
C GLN A 78 -0.76 13.69 -8.73
N LYS A 79 -0.81 13.03 -9.88
CA LYS A 79 -0.18 11.76 -10.29
C LYS A 79 1.36 11.62 -10.12
N ARG A 80 2.05 12.37 -9.26
CA ARG A 80 3.52 12.36 -9.27
C ARG A 80 4.19 11.29 -8.40
N ASP A 81 3.58 10.83 -7.32
CA ASP A 81 4.11 9.73 -6.49
C ASP A 81 2.98 8.95 -5.79
N VAL A 82 2.08 8.37 -6.58
CA VAL A 82 0.95 7.62 -6.03
C VAL A 82 1.40 6.17 -5.74
N PRO A 83 1.15 5.62 -4.53
CA PRO A 83 1.63 4.28 -4.15
C PRO A 83 1.07 3.17 -5.04
N ASP A 84 1.91 2.44 -5.75
CA ASP A 84 1.54 1.29 -6.59
C ASP A 84 2.14 -0.02 -6.08
N LEU A 85 1.94 -1.13 -6.81
CA LEU A 85 2.46 -2.44 -6.39
C LEU A 85 3.98 -2.46 -6.32
N ASP A 86 4.68 -1.63 -7.12
CA ASP A 86 6.14 -1.54 -7.11
C ASP A 86 6.67 -1.10 -5.74
N TRP A 87 5.86 -0.43 -4.91
CA TRP A 87 6.24 -0.09 -3.54
C TRP A 87 6.31 -1.31 -2.61
N LEU A 88 5.45 -2.31 -2.83
CA LEU A 88 5.54 -3.60 -2.12
C LEU A 88 6.76 -4.38 -2.60
N GLU A 89 7.05 -4.35 -3.89
CA GLU A 89 8.21 -5.02 -4.46
C GLU A 89 9.52 -4.39 -3.97
N ALA A 90 9.61 -3.06 -3.98
CA ALA A 90 10.77 -2.31 -3.50
C ALA A 90 10.98 -2.44 -1.98
N ALA A 91 9.92 -2.54 -1.18
CA ALA A 91 10.04 -2.73 0.27
C ALA A 91 10.43 -4.17 0.65
N GLY A 92 10.14 -5.15 -0.21
CA GLY A 92 10.49 -6.56 -0.01
C GLY A 92 11.86 -6.91 -0.58
N GLY A 93 12.30 -6.18 -1.61
CA GLY A 93 13.67 -6.17 -2.11
C GLY A 93 14.54 -5.23 -1.28
N GLY A 94 15.08 -5.70 -0.16
CA GLY A 94 16.25 -5.05 0.45
C GLY A 94 17.37 -4.89 -0.60
N PRO A 95 18.27 -3.89 -0.46
CA PRO A 95 19.23 -3.52 -1.49
C PRO A 95 19.94 -4.77 -2.01
N GLU A 96 19.74 -5.08 -3.29
CA GLU A 96 20.48 -6.14 -3.97
C GLU A 96 21.98 -5.90 -3.76
N GLU A 97 22.61 -6.76 -2.95
CA GLU A 97 24.04 -6.97 -3.04
C GLU A 97 24.32 -7.54 -4.44
N ARG A 98 24.85 -6.66 -5.29
CA ARG A 98 25.73 -6.90 -6.46
C ARG A 98 25.89 -8.33 -7.00
#